data_AF-A0A0F9H4W4-F1
#
_entry.id   AF-A0A0F9H4W4-F1
#
_cell.length_a   1.000
_cell.length_b   1.000
_cell.length_c   1.000
_cell.angle_alpha   90.00
_cell.angle_beta   90.00
_cell.angle_gamma   90.00
#
_symmetry.space_group_name_H-M   'P 1'
#
loop_
_entity.id
_entity.type
_entity.pdbx_description
1 polymer ?
#
loop_
_entity_poly.entity_id
_entity_poly.type
_entity_poly.pdbx_seq_one_letter_code
_entity_poly.pdbx_strand_id
1 'polypeptide(L)'
;AIHYRLSDTGPYPIMMEDAARCLQTIRSHAKEWNLNPNKVACYGRSAGAGISLWLGFHDDLADPVNEDPIARQSTRIIAVATEEGQSTYDLHTLRDWYDTPDLKMAKFFYPLFEVKSESEWNSERVRKLMKDASSITHLTKDDISVYMHYRRDNGPVDGKTPSGVWVHHPKLGLKLQEAMKTLGLECEVHFPGHPVSKYESVEAFLITKLAY
;
A
#
# COMPACT_ATOMS: atom_id res chain seq x y z
N ALA A 1 8.92 14.85 -0.61
CA ALA A 1 9.07 13.39 -0.69
C ALA A 1 9.49 12.88 0.68
N ILE A 2 9.00 11.71 1.09
CA ILE A 2 9.31 11.09 2.39
C ILE A 2 10.41 10.06 2.16
N HIS A 3 11.42 10.05 3.03
CA HIS A 3 12.39 8.96 3.11
C HIS A 3 12.01 8.04 4.26
N TYR A 4 12.16 6.74 4.07
CA TYR A 4 11.89 5.71 5.06
C TYR A 4 13.05 4.71 5.07
N ARG A 5 13.28 4.04 6.20
CA ARG A 5 14.27 2.97 6.30
C ARG A 5 13.90 1.83 5.37
N LEU A 6 14.90 1.23 4.74
CA LEU A 6 14.71 0.08 3.86
C LEU A 6 14.81 -1.23 4.65
N SER A 7 14.35 -2.32 4.05
CA SER A 7 14.27 -3.63 4.71
C SER A 7 15.63 -4.20 5.15
N ASP A 8 16.74 -3.73 4.55
CA ASP A 8 18.10 -4.09 4.97
C ASP A 8 18.54 -3.38 6.27
N THR A 9 17.85 -2.31 6.66
CA THR A 9 18.04 -1.60 7.92
C THR A 9 17.23 -2.25 9.05
N GLY A 10 16.06 -2.80 8.72
CA GLY A 10 15.25 -3.60 9.62
C GLY A 10 13.92 -4.03 9.00
N PRO A 11 13.23 -4.98 9.62
CA PRO A 11 12.05 -5.61 9.01
C PRO A 11 10.81 -4.73 9.10
N TYR A 12 9.74 -5.16 8.43
CA TYR A 12 8.40 -4.67 8.71
C TYR A 12 8.11 -4.66 10.23
N PRO A 13 7.48 -3.61 10.80
CA PRO A 13 6.81 -2.51 10.11
C PRO A 13 7.61 -1.20 9.97
N ILE A 14 8.94 -1.19 10.18
CA ILE A 14 9.68 0.08 10.38
C ILE A 14 9.50 1.11 9.25
N MET A 15 9.37 0.66 8.00
CA MET A 15 9.24 1.54 6.83
C MET A 15 7.87 2.23 6.80
N MET A 16 6.85 1.51 7.27
CA MET A 16 5.47 1.98 7.37
C MET A 16 5.35 2.96 8.54
N GLU A 17 5.96 2.63 9.68
CA GLU A 17 6.05 3.51 10.84
C GLU A 17 6.81 4.80 10.54
N ASP A 18 7.89 4.74 9.75
CA ASP A 18 8.62 5.94 9.32
C ASP A 18 7.73 6.88 8.49
N ALA A 19 6.93 6.33 7.57
CA ALA A 19 6.00 7.13 6.78
C ALA A 19 4.89 7.75 7.64
N ALA A 20 4.33 6.96 8.57
CA ALA A 20 3.36 7.45 9.54
C ALA A 20 3.92 8.57 10.41
N ARG A 21 5.13 8.39 10.95
CA ARG A 21 5.82 9.38 11.76
C ARG A 21 6.14 10.67 10.97
N CYS A 22 6.48 10.54 9.70
CA CYS A 22 6.68 11.68 8.83
C CYS A 22 5.37 12.45 8.61
N LEU A 23 4.26 11.75 8.36
CA LEU A 23 2.93 12.38 8.24
C LEU A 23 2.53 13.12 9.52
N GLN A 24 2.75 12.51 10.68
CA GLN A 24 2.51 13.15 11.97
C GLN A 24 3.32 14.44 12.13
N THR A 25 4.61 14.41 11.76
CA THR A 25 5.47 15.61 11.75
C THR A 25 4.93 16.68 10.80
N ILE A 26 4.51 16.30 9.59
CA ILE A 26 3.91 17.25 8.63
C ILE A 26 2.67 17.93 9.25
N ARG A 27 1.84 17.16 9.95
CA ARG A 27 0.65 17.68 10.63
C ARG A 27 0.97 18.60 11.80
N SER A 28 1.98 18.28 12.61
CA SER A 28 2.38 19.14 13.72
C SER A 28 2.89 20.51 13.25
N HIS A 29 3.44 20.59 12.04
CA HIS A 29 3.90 21.83 11.41
C HIS A 29 2.94 22.44 10.39
N ALA A 30 1.71 21.90 10.25
CA ALA A 30 0.81 22.29 9.17
C ALA A 30 0.53 23.81 9.11
N LYS A 31 0.34 24.46 10.27
CA LYS A 31 0.14 25.91 10.34
C LYS A 31 1.37 26.70 9.86
N GLU A 32 2.56 26.27 10.27
CA GLU A 32 3.83 26.91 9.91
C GLU A 32 4.09 26.79 8.40
N TRP A 33 3.75 25.64 7.81
CA TRP A 33 3.98 25.33 6.40
C TRP A 33 2.81 25.68 5.48
N ASN A 34 1.79 26.37 6.01
CA ASN A 34 0.58 26.75 5.27
C ASN A 34 -0.12 25.56 4.60
N LEU A 35 -0.26 24.46 5.33
CA LEU A 35 -0.92 23.23 4.91
C LEU A 35 -2.27 23.06 5.63
N ASN A 36 -3.23 22.42 4.95
CA ASN A 36 -4.45 21.94 5.60
C ASN A 36 -4.22 20.50 6.11
N PRO A 37 -4.14 20.27 7.44
CA PRO A 37 -3.83 18.95 8.01
C PRO A 37 -4.92 17.90 7.77
N ASN A 38 -6.12 18.34 7.37
CA ASN A 38 -7.27 17.47 7.09
C ASN A 38 -7.36 17.07 5.61
N LYS A 39 -6.56 17.68 4.73
CA LYS A 39 -6.54 17.40 3.29
C LYS A 39 -5.20 16.81 2.90
N VAL A 40 -4.96 15.57 3.31
CA VAL A 40 -3.72 14.86 3.04
C VAL A 40 -4.01 13.59 2.24
N ALA A 41 -3.33 13.45 1.11
CA ALA A 41 -3.34 12.26 0.28
C ALA A 41 -1.91 11.75 0.10
N CYS A 42 -1.75 10.45 -0.12
CA CYS A 42 -0.45 9.85 -0.38
C CYS A 42 -0.33 9.35 -1.82
N TYR A 43 0.87 9.46 -2.35
CA TYR A 43 1.26 8.88 -3.62
C TYR A 43 2.58 8.15 -3.49
N GLY A 44 2.69 7.00 -4.14
CA GLY A 44 3.95 6.28 -4.24
C GLY A 44 3.98 5.33 -5.42
N ARG A 45 5.20 4.91 -5.77
CA ARG A 45 5.45 3.86 -6.76
C ARG A 45 6.02 2.62 -6.08
N SER A 46 5.65 1.43 -6.53
CA SER A 46 6.25 0.16 -6.06
C SER A 46 6.16 0.05 -4.53
N ALA A 47 7.27 -0.07 -3.80
CA ALA A 47 7.26 -0.12 -2.33
C ALA A 47 6.55 1.09 -1.68
N GLY A 48 6.74 2.31 -2.23
CA GLY A 48 6.06 3.50 -1.72
C GLY A 48 4.55 3.48 -1.94
N ALA A 49 4.07 2.76 -2.97
CA ALA A 49 2.63 2.55 -3.18
C ALA A 49 2.06 1.63 -2.09
N GLY A 50 2.74 0.54 -1.76
CA GLY A 50 2.31 -0.36 -0.69
C GLY A 50 2.32 0.32 0.68
N ILE A 51 3.33 1.14 0.98
CA ILE A 51 3.35 1.99 2.19
C ILE A 51 2.19 3.00 2.18
N SER A 52 1.90 3.63 1.04
CA SER A 52 0.77 4.57 0.92
C SER A 52 -0.57 3.89 1.15
N LEU A 53 -0.78 2.70 0.59
CA LEU A 53 -1.99 1.90 0.80
C LEU A 53 -2.11 1.42 2.25
N TRP A 54 -1.00 0.97 2.85
CA TRP A 54 -0.96 0.60 4.26
C TRP A 54 -1.39 1.77 5.13
N LEU A 55 -0.83 2.97 4.92
CA LEU A 55 -1.22 4.17 5.67
C LEU A 55 -2.70 4.56 5.43
N GLY A 56 -3.23 4.28 4.23
CA GLY A 56 -4.61 4.58 3.86
C GLY A 56 -5.65 3.68 4.54
N PHE A 57 -5.32 2.42 4.79
CA PHE A 57 -6.27 1.43 5.33
C PHE A 57 -5.98 1.02 6.77
N HIS A 58 -4.76 1.21 7.25
CA HIS A 58 -4.41 0.87 8.62
C HIS A 58 -5.11 1.82 9.61
N ASP A 59 -5.34 1.31 10.82
CA ASP A 59 -5.85 2.10 11.95
C ASP A 59 -4.99 3.34 12.21
N ASP A 60 -5.64 4.40 12.71
CA ASP A 60 -4.97 5.62 13.10
C ASP A 60 -3.94 5.34 14.20
N LEU A 61 -2.69 5.74 13.96
CA LEU A 61 -1.59 5.55 14.92
C LEU A 61 -1.45 6.74 15.89
N ALA A 62 -2.40 7.68 15.88
CA ALA A 62 -2.45 8.74 16.87
C ALA A 62 -2.51 8.16 18.28
N ASP A 63 -1.64 8.66 19.16
CA ASP A 63 -1.69 8.40 20.60
C ASP A 63 -2.00 9.73 21.32
N PRO A 64 -3.28 10.03 21.62
CA PRO A 64 -3.69 11.32 22.18
C PRO A 64 -3.07 11.64 23.55
N VAL A 65 -2.61 10.64 24.29
CA VAL A 65 -2.05 10.79 25.64
C VAL A 65 -0.52 10.73 25.66
N ASN A 66 0.13 10.57 24.50
CA ASN A 66 1.58 10.51 24.40
C ASN A 66 2.25 11.80 24.89
N GLU A 67 3.42 11.73 25.53
CA GLU A 67 4.15 12.94 25.92
C GLU A 67 4.64 13.74 24.71
N ASP A 68 4.96 13.05 23.61
CA ASP A 68 5.39 13.66 22.36
C ASP A 68 4.19 14.21 21.56
N PRO A 69 4.09 15.53 21.33
CA PRO A 69 2.98 16.13 20.60
C PRO A 69 2.89 15.70 19.13
N ILE A 70 3.99 15.19 18.54
CA ILE A 70 3.97 14.66 17.18
C ILE A 70 3.21 13.33 17.16
N ALA A 71 3.44 12.44 18.13
CA ALA A 71 2.76 11.14 18.21
C ALA A 71 1.23 11.27 18.41
N ARG A 72 0.76 12.43 18.89
CA ARG A 72 -0.68 12.74 19.03
C ARG A 72 -1.36 13.06 17.69
N GLN A 73 -0.60 13.35 16.64
CA GLN A 73 -1.17 13.70 15.34
C GLN A 73 -1.75 12.46 14.67
N SER A 74 -2.89 12.62 13.99
CA SER A 74 -3.49 11.55 13.19
C SER A 74 -2.56 11.09 12.07
N THR A 75 -2.68 9.84 11.66
CA THR A 75 -2.09 9.26 10.44
C THR A 75 -3.12 8.97 9.35
N ARG A 76 -4.41 9.23 9.58
CA ARG A 76 -5.47 9.03 8.58
C ARG A 76 -5.29 9.98 7.40
N ILE A 77 -5.36 9.47 6.18
CA ILE A 77 -5.35 10.26 4.94
C ILE A 77 -6.72 10.19 4.27
N ILE A 78 -6.95 10.96 3.20
CA ILE A 78 -8.27 10.99 2.53
C ILE A 78 -8.29 10.28 1.16
N ALA A 79 -7.11 10.05 0.59
CA ALA A 79 -6.97 9.37 -0.70
C ALA A 79 -5.56 8.81 -0.88
N VAL A 80 -5.45 7.75 -1.68
CA VAL A 80 -4.18 7.17 -2.11
C VAL A 80 -4.17 7.03 -3.62
N ALA A 81 -3.12 7.51 -4.26
CA ALA A 81 -2.81 7.17 -5.64
C ALA A 81 -1.55 6.32 -5.70
N THR A 82 -1.49 5.37 -6.63
CA THR A 82 -0.34 4.48 -6.75
C THR A 82 0.12 4.33 -8.19
N GLU A 83 1.42 4.06 -8.33
CA GLU A 83 1.98 3.48 -9.54
C GLU A 83 2.59 2.10 -9.23
N GLU A 84 2.17 1.07 -9.95
CA GLU A 84 2.66 -0.31 -9.81
C GLU A 84 2.59 -0.86 -8.37
N GLY A 85 1.50 -0.52 -7.66
CA GLY A 85 1.34 -0.81 -6.23
C GLY A 85 0.97 -2.24 -5.88
N GLN A 86 1.36 -2.66 -4.67
CA GLN A 86 1.01 -3.94 -4.08
C GLN A 86 -0.14 -3.76 -3.07
N SER A 87 -1.26 -4.44 -3.31
CA SER A 87 -2.38 -4.53 -2.36
C SER A 87 -2.18 -5.66 -1.35
N THR A 88 -1.29 -6.61 -1.62
CA THR A 88 -0.92 -7.71 -0.73
C THR A 88 0.57 -8.04 -0.85
N TYR A 89 1.13 -8.52 0.25
CA TYR A 89 2.45 -9.13 0.36
C TYR A 89 2.40 -10.59 0.79
N ASP A 90 1.21 -11.18 0.84
CA ASP A 90 0.99 -12.55 1.28
C ASP A 90 1.22 -13.55 0.14
N LEU A 91 2.24 -14.40 0.29
CA LEU A 91 2.65 -15.37 -0.73
C LEU A 91 1.51 -16.30 -1.12
N HIS A 92 0.69 -16.73 -0.17
CA HIS A 92 -0.40 -17.68 -0.41
C HIS A 92 -1.52 -17.01 -1.21
N THR A 93 -1.88 -15.79 -0.83
CA THR A 93 -2.83 -14.94 -1.56
C THR A 93 -2.36 -14.67 -2.98
N LEU A 94 -1.07 -14.38 -3.17
CA LEU A 94 -0.47 -14.18 -4.50
C LEU A 94 -0.56 -15.46 -5.35
N ARG A 95 -0.24 -16.62 -4.79
CA ARG A 95 -0.37 -17.92 -5.46
C ARG A 95 -1.80 -18.17 -5.92
N ASP A 96 -2.77 -17.89 -5.07
CA ASP A 96 -4.19 -18.07 -5.37
C ASP A 96 -4.67 -17.09 -6.46
N TRP A 97 -4.28 -15.81 -6.36
CA TRP A 97 -4.71 -14.79 -7.32
C TRP A 97 -4.12 -14.98 -8.72
N TYR A 98 -2.89 -15.48 -8.79
CA TYR A 98 -2.20 -15.78 -10.04
C TYR A 98 -2.44 -17.20 -10.56
N ASP A 99 -3.14 -18.04 -9.81
CA ASP A 99 -3.29 -19.48 -10.12
C ASP A 99 -1.92 -20.15 -10.35
N THR A 100 -0.96 -19.82 -9.48
CA THR A 100 0.45 -20.26 -9.59
C THR A 100 0.91 -20.83 -8.23
N PRO A 101 0.58 -22.09 -7.89
CA PRO A 101 0.87 -22.65 -6.56
C PRO A 101 2.37 -22.77 -6.25
N ASP A 102 3.22 -22.82 -7.27
CA ASP A 102 4.68 -22.91 -7.16
C ASP A 102 5.38 -21.54 -7.17
N LEU A 103 4.64 -20.43 -7.18
CA LEU A 103 5.19 -19.07 -7.17
C LEU A 103 6.19 -18.91 -6.01
N LYS A 104 7.38 -18.40 -6.35
CA LYS A 104 8.46 -18.15 -5.40
C LYS A 104 8.44 -16.70 -4.93
N MET A 105 8.71 -16.53 -3.64
CA MET A 105 8.74 -15.19 -3.05
C MET A 105 9.93 -14.39 -3.58
N ALA A 106 9.72 -13.10 -3.84
CA ALA A 106 10.80 -12.22 -4.29
C ALA A 106 11.86 -12.03 -3.20
N LYS A 107 13.13 -11.93 -3.61
CA LYS A 107 14.27 -11.82 -2.68
C LYS A 107 14.17 -10.64 -1.72
N PHE A 108 13.55 -9.53 -2.11
CA PHE A 108 13.39 -8.35 -1.25
C PHE A 108 12.39 -8.56 -0.11
N PHE A 109 11.53 -9.58 -0.15
CA PHE A 109 10.64 -9.92 0.97
C PHE A 109 11.36 -10.68 2.09
N TYR A 110 12.49 -11.32 1.81
CA TYR A 110 13.27 -12.04 2.82
C TYR A 110 13.69 -11.13 3.99
N PRO A 111 14.40 -10.01 3.75
CA PRO A 111 14.72 -9.07 4.83
C PRO A 111 13.47 -8.37 5.38
N LEU A 112 12.44 -8.13 4.56
CA LEU A 112 11.20 -7.48 5.02
C LEU A 112 10.50 -8.25 6.14
N PHE A 113 10.51 -9.59 6.08
CA PHE A 113 9.82 -10.46 7.04
C PHE A 113 10.77 -11.27 7.94
N GLU A 114 12.06 -10.93 7.92
CA GLU A 114 13.13 -11.69 8.60
C GLU A 114 13.08 -13.19 8.30
N VAL A 115 12.92 -13.53 7.04
CA VAL A 115 12.91 -14.92 6.57
C VAL A 115 14.33 -15.31 6.19
N LYS A 116 14.83 -16.44 6.74
CA LYS A 116 16.18 -16.94 6.45
C LYS A 116 16.18 -18.13 5.50
N SER A 117 15.03 -18.79 5.34
CA SER A 117 14.88 -19.98 4.48
C SER A 117 13.47 -20.10 3.89
N GLU A 118 13.35 -20.79 2.75
CA GLU A 118 12.06 -20.97 2.05
C GLU A 118 10.98 -21.65 2.92
N SER A 119 11.36 -22.52 3.86
CA SER A 119 10.39 -23.23 4.71
C SER A 119 9.67 -22.29 5.68
N GLU A 120 10.30 -21.17 6.08
CA GLU A 120 9.71 -20.20 7.01
C GLU A 120 8.54 -19.43 6.43
N TRP A 121 8.38 -19.37 5.09
CA TRP A 121 7.21 -18.74 4.44
C TRP A 121 5.88 -19.33 4.90
N ASN A 122 5.89 -20.57 5.39
CA ASN A 122 4.70 -21.24 5.92
C ASN A 122 4.55 -21.16 7.44
N SER A 123 5.54 -20.61 8.14
CA SER A 123 5.49 -20.45 9.60
C SER A 123 4.35 -19.51 10.01
N GLU A 124 3.77 -19.75 11.18
CA GLU A 124 2.70 -18.91 11.73
C GLU A 124 3.14 -17.45 11.87
N ARG A 125 4.38 -17.21 12.32
CA ARG A 125 4.97 -15.87 12.45
C ARG A 125 4.95 -15.13 11.11
N VAL A 126 5.50 -15.74 10.06
CA VAL A 126 5.64 -15.08 8.75
C VAL A 126 4.27 -14.90 8.09
N ARG A 127 3.34 -15.85 8.24
CA ARG A 127 1.95 -15.71 7.79
C ARG A 127 1.25 -14.51 8.45
N LYS A 128 1.41 -14.33 9.76
CA LYS A 128 0.85 -13.17 10.47
C LYS A 128 1.45 -11.86 9.96
N LEU A 129 2.77 -11.79 9.79
CA LEU A 129 3.45 -10.60 9.28
C LEU A 129 3.05 -10.25 7.84
N MET A 130 2.97 -11.25 6.95
CA MET A 130 2.55 -11.02 5.55
C MET A 130 1.11 -10.53 5.47
N LYS A 131 0.22 -11.10 6.30
CA LYS A 131 -1.16 -10.65 6.40
C LYS A 131 -1.21 -9.21 6.91
N ASP A 132 -0.55 -8.91 8.01
CA ASP A 132 -0.53 -7.57 8.60
C ASP A 132 0.10 -6.52 7.68
N ALA A 133 1.14 -6.86 6.91
CA ALA A 133 1.72 -5.95 5.94
C ALA A 133 0.84 -5.75 4.68
N SER A 134 -0.12 -6.65 4.43
CA SER A 134 -1.00 -6.59 3.25
C SER A 134 -2.12 -5.59 3.47
N SER A 135 -2.00 -4.40 2.87
CA SER A 135 -2.97 -3.31 3.02
C SER A 135 -4.44 -3.73 2.80
N ILE A 136 -4.71 -4.63 1.84
CA ILE A 136 -6.07 -5.14 1.56
C ILE A 136 -6.75 -5.80 2.78
N THR A 137 -5.98 -6.33 3.75
CA THR A 137 -6.57 -7.03 4.90
C THR A 137 -7.06 -6.10 6.00
N HIS A 138 -6.73 -4.81 5.92
CA HIS A 138 -7.15 -3.77 6.86
C HIS A 138 -8.40 -3.02 6.40
N LEU A 139 -8.91 -3.33 5.20
CA LEU A 139 -10.07 -2.63 4.63
C LEU A 139 -11.30 -2.67 5.54
N THR A 140 -11.88 -1.50 5.74
CA THR A 140 -13.17 -1.26 6.41
C THR A 140 -14.06 -0.39 5.52
N LYS A 141 -15.37 -0.34 5.81
CA LYS A 141 -16.32 0.47 5.04
C LYS A 141 -16.09 1.99 5.11
N ASP A 142 -15.28 2.44 6.07
CA ASP A 142 -15.03 3.86 6.35
C ASP A 142 -13.68 4.32 5.76
N ASP A 143 -13.08 3.50 4.89
CA ASP A 143 -11.81 3.80 4.25
C ASP A 143 -11.91 4.75 3.04
N ILE A 144 -10.73 5.10 2.55
CA ILE A 144 -10.49 6.15 1.58
C ILE A 144 -10.72 5.72 0.12
N SER A 145 -10.78 6.71 -0.78
CA SER A 145 -10.73 6.44 -2.22
C SER A 145 -9.31 6.09 -2.69
N VAL A 146 -9.20 5.18 -3.65
CA VAL A 146 -7.91 4.76 -4.23
C VAL A 146 -7.90 4.87 -5.76
N TYR A 147 -6.76 5.30 -6.30
CA TYR A 147 -6.45 5.20 -7.73
C TYR A 147 -5.16 4.39 -7.93
N MET A 148 -5.16 3.43 -8.85
CA MET A 148 -4.02 2.56 -9.12
C MET A 148 -3.66 2.53 -10.59
N HIS A 149 -2.46 2.98 -10.91
CA HIS A 149 -1.91 2.93 -12.25
C HIS A 149 -0.90 1.78 -12.39
N TYR A 150 -1.00 0.99 -13.45
CA TYR A 150 -0.02 -0.02 -13.82
C TYR A 150 0.43 0.16 -15.27
N ARG A 151 1.72 -0.06 -15.53
CA ARG A 151 2.33 0.14 -16.85
C ARG A 151 2.26 -1.11 -17.74
N ARG A 152 1.87 -2.25 -17.18
CA ARG A 152 1.84 -3.56 -17.86
C ARG A 152 0.41 -4.00 -18.07
N ASP A 153 0.21 -4.86 -19.06
CA ASP A 153 -1.06 -5.54 -19.29
C ASP A 153 -1.34 -6.61 -18.22
N ASN A 154 -2.59 -7.09 -18.19
CA ASN A 154 -3.05 -8.12 -17.26
C ASN A 154 -2.85 -9.52 -17.85
N GLY A 155 -1.59 -9.86 -18.17
CA GLY A 155 -1.19 -11.15 -18.73
C GLY A 155 -1.19 -12.30 -17.71
N PRO A 156 -0.85 -13.53 -18.16
CA PRO A 156 -0.64 -14.64 -17.23
C PRO A 156 0.64 -14.46 -16.42
N VAL A 157 0.63 -14.98 -15.19
CA VAL A 157 1.79 -15.15 -14.32
C VAL A 157 1.99 -16.64 -14.12
N ASP A 158 3.25 -17.09 -14.12
CA ASP A 158 3.64 -18.48 -13.86
C ASP A 158 4.90 -18.55 -12.97
N GLY A 159 5.33 -19.76 -12.61
CA GLY A 159 6.50 -19.99 -11.75
C GLY A 159 7.84 -19.49 -12.35
N LYS A 160 7.87 -19.11 -13.63
CA LYS A 160 9.06 -18.56 -14.31
C LYS A 160 9.00 -17.04 -14.47
N THR A 161 7.85 -16.44 -14.21
CA THR A 161 7.64 -15.00 -14.34
C THR A 161 8.57 -14.25 -13.39
N PRO A 162 9.39 -13.30 -13.86
CA PRO A 162 10.34 -12.59 -13.00
C PRO A 162 9.64 -11.85 -11.87
N SER A 163 10.26 -11.79 -10.69
CA SER A 163 9.63 -11.17 -9.53
C SER A 163 9.29 -9.71 -9.70
N GLY A 164 10.13 -8.95 -10.40
CA GLY A 164 9.84 -7.55 -10.75
C GLY A 164 8.64 -7.37 -11.68
N VAL A 165 8.12 -8.44 -12.30
CA VAL A 165 6.88 -8.40 -13.10
C VAL A 165 5.69 -8.68 -12.20
N TRP A 166 5.67 -9.80 -11.48
CA TRP A 166 4.49 -10.19 -10.71
C TRP A 166 4.22 -9.30 -9.48
N VAL A 167 5.23 -8.62 -8.92
CA VAL A 167 4.97 -7.60 -7.86
C VAL A 167 4.37 -6.30 -8.38
N HIS A 168 4.36 -6.10 -9.70
CA HIS A 168 3.85 -4.90 -10.37
C HIS A 168 2.72 -5.25 -11.34
N HIS A 169 2.05 -6.37 -11.10
CA HIS A 169 1.00 -6.88 -11.97
C HIS A 169 -0.34 -6.19 -11.70
N PRO A 170 -1.12 -5.78 -12.73
CA PRO A 170 -2.41 -5.12 -12.55
C PRO A 170 -3.45 -5.91 -11.76
N LYS A 171 -3.32 -7.25 -11.73
CA LYS A 171 -4.15 -8.14 -10.91
C LYS A 171 -4.22 -7.71 -9.44
N LEU A 172 -3.14 -7.15 -8.88
CA LEU A 172 -3.09 -6.64 -7.51
C LEU A 172 -4.12 -5.52 -7.32
N GLY A 173 -4.19 -4.58 -8.26
CA GLY A 173 -5.14 -3.48 -8.23
C GLY A 173 -6.56 -3.94 -8.50
N LEU A 174 -6.77 -4.85 -9.46
CA LEU A 174 -8.08 -5.44 -9.72
C LEU A 174 -8.65 -6.15 -8.50
N LYS A 175 -7.81 -6.87 -7.74
CA LYS A 175 -8.22 -7.56 -6.52
C LYS A 175 -8.53 -6.60 -5.37
N LEU A 176 -7.79 -5.50 -5.26
CA LEU A 176 -8.13 -4.44 -4.33
C LEU A 176 -9.46 -3.77 -4.70
N GLN A 177 -9.66 -3.47 -5.99
CA GLN A 177 -10.89 -2.88 -6.50
C GLN A 177 -12.10 -3.77 -6.25
N GLU A 178 -11.97 -5.09 -6.47
CA GLU A 178 -12.99 -6.08 -6.14
C GLU A 178 -13.37 -6.00 -4.66
N ALA A 179 -12.38 -6.06 -3.76
CA ALA A 179 -12.61 -5.98 -2.31
C ALA A 179 -13.26 -4.66 -1.89
N MET A 180 -12.72 -3.53 -2.34
CA MET A 180 -13.24 -2.19 -2.04
C MET A 180 -14.68 -2.00 -2.53
N LYS A 181 -15.02 -2.54 -3.71
CA LYS A 181 -16.39 -2.48 -4.25
C LYS A 181 -17.39 -3.19 -3.34
N THR A 182 -17.04 -4.29 -2.68
CA THR A 182 -17.93 -4.98 -1.73
C THR A 182 -18.29 -4.14 -0.51
N LEU A 183 -17.44 -3.15 -0.18
CA LEU A 183 -17.62 -2.21 0.92
C LEU A 183 -18.24 -0.88 0.48
N GLY A 184 -18.56 -0.72 -0.81
CA GLY A 184 -19.06 0.54 -1.37
C GLY A 184 -17.99 1.63 -1.51
N LEU A 185 -16.71 1.26 -1.45
CA LEU A 185 -15.59 2.19 -1.57
C LEU A 185 -15.19 2.40 -3.03
N GLU A 186 -14.63 3.58 -3.29
CA GLU A 186 -14.13 3.93 -4.61
C GLU A 186 -12.70 3.45 -4.83
N CYS A 187 -12.51 2.60 -5.84
CA CYS A 187 -11.19 2.16 -6.29
C CYS A 187 -11.17 2.17 -7.83
N GLU A 188 -10.25 2.95 -8.40
CA GLU A 188 -10.06 3.07 -9.84
C GLU A 188 -8.74 2.43 -10.23
N VAL A 189 -8.76 1.59 -11.27
CA VAL A 189 -7.59 0.83 -11.72
C VAL A 189 -7.38 1.11 -13.20
N HIS A 190 -6.16 1.48 -13.58
CA HIS A 190 -5.77 1.78 -14.95
C HIS A 190 -4.54 0.96 -15.35
N PHE A 191 -4.62 0.33 -16.53
CA PHE A 191 -3.51 -0.36 -17.19
C PHE A 191 -3.78 -0.49 -18.69
N PRO A 192 -2.76 -0.74 -19.54
CA PRO A 192 -2.95 -0.94 -20.97
C PRO A 192 -4.06 -1.96 -21.29
N GLY A 193 -5.05 -1.53 -22.08
CA GLY A 193 -6.20 -2.36 -22.48
C GLY A 193 -7.35 -2.41 -21.47
N HIS A 194 -7.24 -1.74 -20.32
CA HIS A 194 -8.35 -1.56 -19.37
C HIS A 194 -9.18 -0.32 -19.72
N PRO A 195 -10.51 -0.31 -19.44
CA PRO A 195 -11.32 0.90 -19.59
C PRO A 195 -10.70 2.10 -18.87
N VAL A 196 -10.80 3.25 -19.53
CA VAL A 196 -10.30 4.53 -19.00
C VAL A 196 -11.08 4.86 -17.73
N SER A 197 -10.34 5.16 -16.66
CA SER A 197 -10.93 5.59 -15.40
C SER A 197 -11.63 6.95 -15.60
N LYS A 198 -12.63 7.25 -14.78
CA LYS A 198 -13.21 8.61 -14.73
C LYS A 198 -12.19 9.69 -14.35
N TYR A 199 -11.05 9.29 -13.78
CA TYR A 199 -9.89 10.15 -13.60
C TYR A 199 -8.87 9.85 -14.71
N GLU A 200 -8.55 10.85 -15.52
CA GLU A 200 -7.63 10.70 -16.65
C GLU A 200 -6.18 10.41 -16.24
N SER A 201 -5.81 10.73 -14.99
CA SER A 201 -4.48 10.50 -14.45
C SER A 201 -4.46 10.42 -12.92
N VAL A 202 -3.30 10.05 -12.36
CA VAL A 202 -3.01 10.12 -10.92
C VAL A 202 -3.22 11.54 -10.39
N GLU A 203 -2.74 12.55 -11.10
CA GLU A 203 -2.86 13.95 -10.73
C GLU A 203 -4.32 14.40 -10.75
N ALA A 204 -5.09 14.04 -11.79
CA ALA A 204 -6.50 14.38 -11.87
C ALA A 204 -7.31 13.81 -10.69
N PHE A 205 -7.01 12.57 -10.30
CA PHE A 205 -7.58 11.96 -9.10
C PHE A 205 -7.21 12.74 -7.83
N LEU A 206 -5.91 12.98 -7.59
CA LEU A 206 -5.45 13.66 -6.39
C LEU A 206 -5.99 15.09 -6.28
N ILE A 207 -6.00 15.85 -7.38
CA ILE A 207 -6.57 17.20 -7.45
C ILE A 207 -8.05 17.15 -7.07
N THR A 208 -8.82 16.20 -7.61
CA THR A 208 -10.24 16.06 -7.31
C THR A 208 -10.49 15.75 -5.84
N LYS A 209 -9.68 14.86 -5.25
CA LYS A 209 -9.83 14.44 -3.85
C LYS A 209 -9.39 15.50 -2.85
N LEU A 210 -8.48 16.39 -3.22
CA LEU A 210 -7.99 17.46 -2.35
C LEU A 210 -8.74 18.80 -2.56
N ALA A 211 -9.52 18.94 -3.63
CA ALA A 211 -10.28 20.16 -3.92
C ALA A 211 -11.38 20.44 -2.88
N TYR A 212 -12.04 19.39 -2.38
CA TYR A 212 -13.14 19.47 -1.41
C TYR A 212 -12.69 19.10 0.00
#